data_AF-H9VGG4-F1
#
_entry.id   AF-H9VGG4-F1
#
_cell.length_a   1.000
_cell.length_b   1.000
_cell.length_c   1.000
_cell.angle_alpha   90.00
_cell.angle_beta   90.00
_cell.angle_gamma   90.00
#
_symmetry.space_group_name_H-M   'P 1'
#
loop_
_entity.id
_entity.type
_entity.pdbx_description
1 polymer ?
#
loop_
_entity_poly.entity_id
_entity_poly.type
_entity_poly.pdbx_seq_one_letter_code
_entity_poly.pdbx_strand_id
1 'polypeptide(L)' 'DMMGSDPLESGSQAGQLVIDIRKRKGLKESMTPLSEYEDKL' A
#
# COMPACT_ATOMS: atom_id res chain seq x y z
N ASP A 1 -13.80 -14.68 4.07
CA ASP A 1 -13.68 -13.99 2.77
C ASP A 1 -12.40 -13.20 2.68
N MET A 2 -11.82 -13.15 1.48
CA MET A 2 -10.77 -12.19 1.13
C MET A 2 -11.38 -11.03 0.33
N MET A 3 -10.87 -9.82 0.50
CA MET A 3 -11.22 -8.68 -0.34
C MET A 3 -10.58 -8.85 -1.73
N GLY A 4 -11.38 -8.71 -2.79
CA GLY A 4 -10.91 -8.87 -4.17
C GLY A 4 -10.38 -7.59 -4.83
N SER A 5 -10.53 -6.43 -4.20
CA SER A 5 -10.02 -5.15 -4.70
C SER A 5 -8.51 -5.03 -4.47
N ASP A 6 -7.77 -4.46 -5.42
CA ASP A 6 -6.33 -4.27 -5.32
C ASP A 6 -5.97 -3.28 -4.19
N PRO A 7 -5.16 -3.68 -3.17
CA PRO A 7 -4.74 -2.80 -2.09
C PRO A 7 -3.77 -1.66 -2.50
N LEU A 8 -3.23 -1.71 -3.73
CA LEU A 8 -2.34 -0.68 -4.28
C LEU A 8 -3.07 0.31 -5.18
N GLU A 9 -4.30 0.00 -5.60
CA GLU A 9 -5.12 0.87 -6.44
C GLU A 9 -5.75 1.98 -5.58
N SER A 10 -5.31 3.22 -5.82
CA SER A 10 -5.90 4.40 -5.19
C SER A 10 -7.39 4.50 -5.50
N GLY A 11 -8.21 4.67 -4.46
CA GLY A 11 -9.66 4.77 -4.59
C GLY A 11 -10.40 3.42 -4.54
N SER A 12 -9.69 2.29 -4.56
CA SER A 12 -10.30 0.99 -4.26
C SER A 12 -10.61 0.88 -2.76
N GLN A 13 -11.54 -0.02 -2.40
CA GLN A 13 -11.89 -0.25 -1.00
C GLN A 13 -10.68 -0.72 -0.17
N ALA A 14 -9.89 -1.67 -0.70
CA ALA A 14 -8.68 -2.14 -0.04
C ALA A 14 -7.61 -1.05 0.04
N GLY A 15 -7.43 -0.26 -1.03
CA GLY A 15 -6.47 0.84 -1.07
C GLY A 15 -6.75 1.91 -0.02
N GLN A 16 -8.01 2.29 0.17
CA GLN A 16 -8.38 3.27 1.20
C GLN A 16 -8.05 2.76 2.62
N LEU A 17 -8.36 1.50 2.92
CA LEU A 17 -8.02 0.89 4.22
C LEU A 17 -6.51 0.88 4.46
N VAL A 18 -5.71 0.57 3.44
CA VAL A 18 -4.25 0.58 3.52
C VAL A 18 -3.74 1.99 3.83
N ILE A 19 -4.21 3.02 3.13
CA ILE A 19 -3.82 4.41 3.35
C ILE A 19 -4.14 4.85 4.79
N ASP A 20 -5.37 4.59 5.25
CA ASP A 20 -5.80 4.96 6.60
C ASP A 20 -4.96 4.28 7.70
N ILE A 21 -4.65 3.00 7.51
CA ILE A 21 -3.79 2.24 8.44
C ILE A 21 -2.37 2.81 8.45
N ARG A 22 -1.78 3.09 7.27
CA ARG A 22 -0.41 3.63 7.16
C ARG A 22 -0.30 4.99 7.84
N LYS A 23 -1.28 5.89 7.59
CA LYS A 23 -1.37 7.20 8.27
C LYS A 23 -1.45 7.06 9.78
N ARG A 24 -2.32 6.16 10.29
CA ARG A 24 -2.45 5.89 11.73
C ARG A 24 -1.17 5.31 12.36
N LYS A 25 -0.35 4.62 11.57
CA LYS A 25 0.93 4.04 12.00
C LYS A 25 2.12 4.99 11.82
N GLY A 26 1.92 6.19 11.28
CA GLY A 26 3.01 7.13 10.99
C GLY A 26 3.92 6.68 9.85
N LEU A 27 3.42 5.84 8.95
CA LEU A 27 4.12 5.40 7.74
C LEU A 27 3.79 6.33 6.58
N LYS A 28 4.66 6.41 5.57
CA LYS A 28 4.39 7.12 4.30
C LYS A 28 3.10 6.58 3.67
N GLU A 29 2.19 7.42 3.21
CA GLU A 29 0.92 6.98 2.62
C GLU A 29 1.15 6.14 1.35
N SER A 30 2.10 6.55 0.50
CA SER A 30 2.53 5.75 -0.64
C SER A 30 3.24 4.48 -0.19
N MET A 31 2.96 3.38 -0.89
CA MET A 31 3.73 2.15 -0.75
C MET A 31 5.14 2.36 -1.31
N THR A 32 6.13 1.75 -0.66
CA THR A 32 7.50 1.74 -1.15
C THR A 32 7.56 0.83 -2.38
N PRO A 33 8.05 1.32 -3.53
CA PRO A 33 8.16 0.50 -4.74
C PRO A 33 9.16 -0.64 -4.54
N LEU A 34 8.94 -1.77 -5.23
CA LEU A 34 9.81 -2.95 -5.11
C LEU A 34 11.27 -2.66 -5.46
N SER A 35 11.52 -1.73 -6.39
CA SER A 35 12.86 -1.31 -6.79
C SER A 35 13.71 -0.68 -5.67
N GLU A 36 13.09 -0.23 -4.57
CA GLU A 36 13.84 0.22 -3.37
C GLU A 36 14.33 -0.96 -2.51
N TYR A 37 13.78 -2.15 -2.71
CA TYR A 37 14.16 -3.38 -2.01
C TYR A 37 15.04 -4.31 -2.85
N GLU A 38 15.11 -4.08 -4.16
CA GLU A 38 15.91 -4.88 -5.09
C GLU A 38 17.38 -4.44 -5.08
N ASP A 39 18.29 -5.40 -4.92
CA ASP A 39 19.72 -5.14 -5.07
C ASP A 39 20.04 -4.82 -6.53
N LYS A 40 20.75 -3.71 -6.74
CA LYS A 40 21.25 -3.34 -8.06
C LYS A 40 22.52 -4.15 -8.35
N LEU A 41 22.37 -5.18 -9.17
CA LEU A 41 23.48 -5.94 -9.77
C LEU A 41 24.20 -5.11 -10.84
#